data_AF-A0A7C4GSL8-F1
#
_entry.id   AF-A0A7C4GSL8-F1
#
_cell.length_a   1.000
_cell.length_b   1.000
_cell.length_c   1.000
_cell.angle_alpha   90.00
_cell.angle_beta   90.00
_cell.angle_gamma   90.00
#
_symmetry.space_group_name_H-M   'P 1'
#
loop_
_entity.id
_entity.type
_entity.pdbx_description
1 polymer ?
#
loop_
_entity_poly.entity_id
_entity_poly.type
_entity_poly.pdbx_seq_one_letter_code
_entity_poly.pdbx_strand_id
1 'polypeptide(L)'
;MLKTDVYYCSIEELQSFLKKWLIGARLFIILGIGNELRSDDAAGLLVARALKPFNSEKFEAIECGASIDSCIDYAFEKNPSHLLIVDAFPNGERLAILDPTDLDSYVPASTHDIPIPLLLEAFGKPLETDIKILGIGVEKFDLGEKVSGECLKAVNGVVKAILEAVINSGVLKDVAIEQDYLLPYEPYSESVDRAGDAGVVGPYKHA
;
A
#
# COMPACT_ATOMS: atom_id res chain seq x y z
N MET A 1 0.51 -5.40 -30.89
CA MET A 1 -0.17 -6.50 -30.17
C MET A 1 0.35 -6.41 -28.75
N LEU A 2 -0.31 -5.62 -27.90
CA LEU A 2 0.12 -5.38 -26.52
C LEU A 2 -0.26 -6.63 -25.72
N LYS A 3 0.74 -7.28 -25.10
CA LYS A 3 0.49 -8.36 -24.14
C LYS A 3 0.01 -7.70 -22.84
N THR A 4 -1.30 -7.66 -22.67
CA THR A 4 -1.96 -7.25 -21.42
C THR A 4 -2.03 -8.46 -20.50
N ASP A 5 -1.26 -8.47 -19.42
CA ASP A 5 -1.48 -9.38 -18.29
C ASP A 5 -1.48 -8.57 -16.98
N VAL A 6 -2.28 -7.49 -16.91
CA VAL A 6 -2.68 -6.91 -15.62
C VAL A 6 -3.55 -7.94 -14.91
N TYR A 7 -3.02 -8.61 -13.89
CA TYR A 7 -3.76 -9.60 -13.12
C TYR A 7 -4.60 -8.89 -12.06
N TYR A 8 -5.89 -8.71 -12.35
CA TYR A 8 -6.86 -8.29 -11.35
C TYR A 8 -7.17 -9.44 -10.41
N CYS A 9 -7.26 -9.16 -9.11
CA CYS A 9 -7.47 -10.20 -8.11
C CYS A 9 -8.44 -9.80 -7.01
N SER A 10 -9.08 -10.78 -6.39
CA SER A 10 -9.77 -10.64 -5.11
C SER A 10 -8.77 -10.59 -3.94
N ILE A 11 -9.25 -10.29 -2.73
CA ILE A 11 -8.44 -10.34 -1.50
C ILE A 11 -7.92 -11.77 -1.24
N GLU A 12 -8.75 -12.79 -1.48
CA GLU A 12 -8.38 -14.19 -1.29
C GLU A 12 -7.31 -14.64 -2.30
N GLU A 13 -7.40 -14.15 -3.53
CA GLU A 13 -6.40 -14.40 -4.57
C GLU A 13 -5.07 -13.68 -4.25
N LEU A 14 -5.14 -12.42 -3.81
CA LEU A 14 -3.97 -11.68 -3.31
C LEU A 14 -3.28 -12.43 -2.17
N GLN A 15 -4.04 -12.85 -1.17
CA GLN A 15 -3.52 -13.60 -0.02
C GLN A 15 -2.85 -14.90 -0.47
N SER A 16 -3.48 -15.63 -1.39
CA SER A 16 -2.94 -16.88 -1.94
C SER A 16 -1.67 -16.67 -2.74
N PHE A 17 -1.59 -15.57 -3.50
CA PHE A 17 -0.40 -15.15 -4.21
C PHE A 17 0.73 -14.83 -3.23
N LEU A 18 0.49 -13.93 -2.26
CA LEU A 18 1.51 -13.50 -1.29
C LEU A 18 2.07 -14.66 -0.48
N LYS A 19 1.23 -15.61 -0.05
CA LYS A 19 1.67 -16.82 0.66
C LYS A 19 2.67 -17.66 -0.14
N LYS A 20 2.49 -17.75 -1.46
CA LYS A 20 3.41 -18.47 -2.36
C LYS A 20 4.64 -17.65 -2.67
N TRP A 21 4.44 -16.36 -2.95
CA TRP A 21 5.51 -15.44 -3.35
C TRP A 21 6.53 -15.23 -2.23
N LEU A 22 6.09 -15.14 -0.98
CA LEU A 22 6.98 -14.93 0.18
C LEU A 22 7.71 -16.19 0.66
N ILE A 23 7.61 -17.33 -0.03
CA ILE A 23 8.33 -18.55 0.36
C ILE A 23 9.85 -18.31 0.25
N GLY A 24 10.56 -18.46 1.37
CA GLY A 24 12.00 -18.24 1.41
C GLY A 24 12.42 -16.77 1.52
N ALA A 25 11.48 -15.86 1.77
CA ALA A 25 11.79 -14.45 2.01
C ALA A 25 12.73 -14.28 3.21
N ARG A 26 13.89 -13.65 2.96
CA ARG A 26 14.89 -13.32 3.99
C ARG A 26 14.60 -11.95 4.62
N LEU A 27 14.22 -11.00 3.77
CA LEU A 27 13.80 -9.66 4.11
C LEU A 27 12.73 -9.23 3.10
N PHE A 28 11.57 -8.83 3.61
CA PHE A 28 10.44 -8.34 2.84
C PHE A 28 10.19 -6.86 3.19
N ILE A 29 10.25 -5.98 2.19
CA ILE A 29 9.98 -4.55 2.36
C ILE A 29 8.72 -4.17 1.60
N ILE A 30 7.90 -3.32 2.21
CA ILE A 30 6.72 -2.70 1.61
C ILE A 30 6.94 -1.19 1.51
N LEU A 31 6.78 -0.66 0.31
CA LEU A 31 6.78 0.79 0.03
C LEU A 31 5.36 1.23 -0.27
N GLY A 32 4.75 1.96 0.66
CA GLY A 32 3.45 2.59 0.46
C GLY A 32 3.61 3.96 -0.18
N ILE A 33 3.02 4.16 -1.35
CA ILE A 33 3.00 5.42 -2.09
C ILE A 33 1.61 6.02 -1.97
N GLY A 34 1.53 7.34 -2.02
CA GLY A 34 0.26 8.03 -2.10
C GLY A 34 0.32 9.48 -1.64
N ASN A 35 -0.83 10.15 -1.71
CA ASN A 35 -0.95 11.53 -1.26
C ASN A 35 -2.12 11.67 -0.28
N GLU A 36 -1.80 11.96 0.99
CA GLU A 36 -2.81 12.18 2.04
C GLU A 36 -3.75 13.34 1.76
N LEU A 37 -3.33 14.29 0.93
CA LEU A 37 -4.15 15.45 0.55
C LEU A 37 -5.11 15.14 -0.60
N ARG A 38 -5.14 13.90 -1.12
CA ARG A 38 -5.91 13.49 -2.31
C ARG A 38 -6.84 12.30 -2.05
N SER A 39 -7.55 12.32 -0.93
CA SER A 39 -8.60 11.36 -0.57
C SER A 39 -8.12 9.90 -0.66
N ASP A 40 -8.61 9.10 -1.61
CA ASP A 40 -8.26 7.68 -1.70
C ASP A 40 -6.86 7.43 -2.29
N ASP A 41 -6.20 8.47 -2.82
CA ASP A 41 -4.78 8.43 -3.22
C ASP A 41 -3.87 8.10 -2.02
N ALA A 42 -4.36 8.22 -0.79
CA ALA A 42 -3.64 7.82 0.41
C ALA A 42 -3.56 6.29 0.61
N ALA A 43 -4.23 5.46 -0.21
CA ALA A 43 -4.39 4.02 0.03
C ALA A 43 -3.07 3.28 0.30
N GLY A 44 -2.02 3.52 -0.49
CA GLY A 44 -0.72 2.89 -0.28
C GLY A 44 -0.04 3.34 1.02
N LEU A 45 -0.14 4.64 1.37
CA LEU A 45 0.33 5.16 2.65
C LEU A 45 -0.39 4.51 3.84
N LEU A 46 -1.70 4.34 3.73
CA LEU A 46 -2.52 3.73 4.78
C LEU A 46 -2.15 2.27 5.01
N VAL A 47 -1.87 1.50 3.95
CA VAL A 47 -1.37 0.12 4.08
C VAL A 47 -0.02 0.11 4.81
N ALA A 48 0.93 0.94 4.39
CA ALA A 48 2.25 0.98 5.02
C ALA A 48 2.15 1.41 6.50
N ARG A 49 1.33 2.41 6.80
CA ARG A 49 1.07 2.89 8.16
C ARG A 49 0.51 1.81 9.08
N ALA A 50 -0.48 1.05 8.61
CA ALA A 50 -1.09 -0.03 9.38
C ALA A 50 -0.10 -1.18 9.63
N LEU A 51 0.86 -1.39 8.74
CA LEU A 51 1.86 -2.47 8.85
C LEU A 51 3.13 -2.07 9.62
N LYS A 52 3.39 -0.77 9.77
CA LYS A 52 4.56 -0.21 10.46
C LYS A 52 4.79 -0.72 11.89
N PRO A 53 3.75 -0.96 12.73
CA PRO A 53 3.93 -1.54 14.06
C PRO A 53 4.58 -2.93 14.06
N PHE A 54 4.57 -3.64 12.92
CA PHE A 54 5.14 -4.98 12.77
C PHE A 54 6.57 -4.99 12.22
N ASN A 55 7.18 -3.82 12.04
CA ASN A 55 8.55 -3.71 11.53
C ASN A 55 9.53 -4.49 12.42
N SER A 56 10.43 -5.23 11.75
CA SER A 56 11.41 -6.14 12.36
C SER A 56 12.63 -6.29 11.45
N GLU A 57 13.60 -7.11 11.85
CA GLU A 57 14.78 -7.40 11.01
C GLU A 57 14.44 -8.10 9.67
N LYS A 58 13.25 -8.70 9.54
CA LYS A 58 12.84 -9.45 8.35
C LYS A 58 11.67 -8.83 7.59
N PHE A 59 11.03 -7.80 8.15
CA PHE A 59 9.86 -7.15 7.59
C PHE A 59 9.91 -5.66 7.86
N GLU A 60 9.71 -4.83 6.84
CA GLU A 60 9.67 -3.38 7.02
C GLU A 60 8.61 -2.76 6.10
N ALA A 61 7.68 -1.99 6.67
CA ALA A 61 6.74 -1.15 5.95
C ALA A 61 7.15 0.32 6.07
N ILE A 62 7.15 1.02 4.93
CA ILE A 62 7.67 2.39 4.79
C ILE A 62 6.64 3.25 4.05
N GLU A 63 6.31 4.40 4.62
CA GLU A 63 5.48 5.42 3.99
C GLU A 63 6.36 6.35 3.15
N CYS A 64 6.09 6.44 1.85
CA CYS A 64 6.92 7.19 0.90
C CYS A 64 6.36 8.57 0.54
N GLY A 65 5.13 8.87 0.94
CA GLY A 65 4.42 10.04 0.43
C GLY A 65 4.18 9.91 -1.07
N ALA A 66 4.13 11.06 -1.76
CA ALA A 66 3.72 11.11 -3.17
C ALA A 66 4.82 10.72 -4.17
N SER A 67 6.05 10.44 -3.72
CA SER A 67 7.19 10.05 -4.56
C SER A 67 7.95 8.90 -3.92
N ILE A 68 8.46 7.99 -4.75
CA ILE A 68 9.14 6.77 -4.30
C ILE A 68 10.67 6.95 -4.17
N ASP A 69 11.23 8.04 -4.70
CA ASP A 69 12.67 8.20 -4.98
C ASP A 69 13.57 7.98 -3.75
N SER A 70 13.27 8.59 -2.61
CA SER A 70 14.07 8.38 -1.39
C SER A 70 13.81 7.03 -0.73
N CYS A 71 12.59 6.50 -0.88
CA CYS A 71 12.17 5.23 -0.32
C CYS A 71 12.84 4.05 -1.01
N ILE A 72 12.89 4.08 -2.35
CA ILE A 72 13.45 3.00 -3.15
C ILE A 72 14.96 2.89 -2.89
N ASP A 73 15.67 4.01 -2.78
CA ASP A 73 17.08 4.00 -2.42
C ASP A 73 17.31 3.38 -1.03
N TYR A 74 16.57 3.83 -0.02
CA TYR A 74 16.64 3.25 1.33
C TYR A 74 16.32 1.74 1.32
N ALA A 75 15.28 1.32 0.61
CA ALA A 75 14.91 -0.09 0.52
C ALA A 75 16.05 -0.92 -0.05
N PHE A 76 16.67 -0.48 -1.14
CA PHE A 76 17.74 -1.24 -1.77
C PHE A 76 19.05 -1.26 -0.96
N GLU A 77 19.33 -0.25 -0.12
CA GLU A 77 20.44 -0.31 0.84
C GLU A 77 20.32 -1.49 1.81
N LYS A 78 19.09 -1.94 2.09
CA LYS A 78 18.82 -3.09 2.96
C LYS A 78 18.93 -4.45 2.26
N ASN A 79 19.08 -4.45 0.93
CA ASN A 79 19.16 -5.65 0.10
C ASN A 79 18.01 -6.66 0.35
N PRO A 80 16.73 -6.24 0.17
CA PRO A 80 15.59 -7.09 0.39
C PRO A 80 15.56 -8.25 -0.61
N SER A 81 15.08 -9.41 -0.13
CA SER A 81 14.73 -10.51 -1.05
C SER A 81 13.45 -10.23 -1.82
N HIS A 82 12.51 -9.52 -1.18
CA HIS A 82 11.20 -9.22 -1.75
C HIS A 82 10.85 -7.76 -1.49
N LEU A 83 10.34 -7.09 -2.51
CA LEU A 83 9.90 -5.69 -2.43
C LEU A 83 8.49 -5.58 -3.00
N LEU A 84 7.54 -5.11 -2.21
CA LEU A 84 6.17 -4.83 -2.65
C LEU A 84 5.95 -3.33 -2.63
N ILE A 85 5.63 -2.76 -3.79
CA ILE A 85 5.21 -1.36 -3.91
C ILE A 85 3.69 -1.33 -3.90
N VAL A 86 3.08 -0.48 -3.08
CA VAL A 86 1.62 -0.36 -2.96
C VAL A 86 1.23 1.06 -3.32
N ASP A 87 0.35 1.22 -4.31
CA ASP A 87 -0.13 2.52 -4.79
C ASP A 87 -1.63 2.48 -5.13
N ALA A 88 -2.28 3.64 -5.11
CA ALA A 88 -3.63 3.81 -5.59
C ALA A 88 -3.68 3.90 -7.12
N PHE A 89 -4.73 3.38 -7.76
CA PHE A 89 -4.92 3.54 -9.21
C PHE A 89 -6.40 3.71 -9.61
N PRO A 90 -6.70 4.39 -10.72
CA PRO A 90 -8.07 4.77 -11.08
C PRO A 90 -8.80 3.61 -11.76
N ASN A 91 -9.27 2.63 -10.97
CA ASN A 91 -9.99 1.47 -11.51
C ASN A 91 -11.02 0.84 -10.56
N GLY A 92 -11.64 1.65 -9.69
CA GLY A 92 -12.72 1.21 -8.79
C GLY A 92 -12.25 0.14 -7.80
N GLU A 93 -13.13 -0.72 -7.29
CA GLU A 93 -12.82 -1.64 -6.18
C GLU A 93 -11.91 -2.85 -6.50
N ARG A 94 -11.06 -2.77 -7.53
CA ARG A 94 -10.22 -3.90 -7.95
C ARG A 94 -8.80 -3.80 -7.42
N LEU A 95 -8.23 -4.93 -7.04
CA LEU A 95 -6.80 -5.04 -6.78
C LEU A 95 -6.10 -5.52 -8.05
N ALA A 96 -4.86 -5.10 -8.25
CA ALA A 96 -4.04 -5.56 -9.36
C ALA A 96 -2.64 -5.92 -8.86
N ILE A 97 -2.13 -7.08 -9.25
CA ILE A 97 -0.74 -7.48 -9.02
C ILE A 97 -0.01 -7.37 -10.34
N LEU A 98 1.13 -6.69 -10.32
CA LEU A 98 1.90 -6.37 -11.51
C LEU A 98 3.37 -6.72 -11.29
N ASP A 99 3.97 -7.23 -12.36
CA ASP A 99 5.42 -7.23 -12.51
C ASP A 99 5.87 -5.84 -12.98
N PRO A 100 7.02 -5.32 -12.50
CA PRO A 100 7.55 -4.07 -13.01
C PRO A 100 7.68 -4.08 -14.54
N THR A 101 8.11 -5.19 -15.14
CA THR A 101 8.26 -5.30 -16.60
C THR A 101 6.96 -5.12 -17.39
N ASP A 102 5.79 -5.22 -16.75
CA ASP A 102 4.48 -5.12 -17.41
C ASP A 102 3.88 -3.70 -17.32
N LEU A 103 4.64 -2.74 -16.79
CA LEU A 103 4.17 -1.38 -16.50
C LEU A 103 3.99 -0.46 -17.72
N ASP A 104 4.36 -0.88 -18.94
CA ASP A 104 4.03 -0.12 -20.16
C ASP A 104 2.50 0.12 -20.31
N SER A 105 1.67 -0.62 -19.55
CA SER A 105 0.21 -0.52 -19.51
C SER A 105 -0.35 0.04 -18.19
N TYR A 106 0.48 0.36 -17.21
CA TYR A 106 0.05 0.88 -15.91
C TYR A 106 0.20 2.40 -15.89
N VAL A 107 -0.86 3.10 -15.51
CA VAL A 107 -0.83 4.54 -15.23
C VAL A 107 -0.93 4.68 -13.71
N PRO A 108 0.20 4.83 -12.99
CA PRO A 108 0.15 5.22 -11.58
C PRO A 108 -0.65 6.51 -11.44
N ALA A 109 -1.42 6.65 -10.36
CA ALA A 109 -2.16 7.87 -10.10
C ALA A 109 -1.25 9.03 -9.62
N SER A 110 -0.02 8.73 -9.20
CA SER A 110 0.96 9.71 -8.74
C SER A 110 1.81 10.25 -9.89
N THR A 111 1.79 11.58 -10.02
CA THR A 111 2.47 12.41 -11.02
C THR A 111 3.95 12.59 -10.73
N HIS A 112 4.76 11.57 -11.02
CA HIS A 112 6.15 11.76 -11.45
C HIS A 112 6.43 10.73 -12.56
N ASP A 113 6.64 11.25 -13.78
CA ASP A 113 6.60 10.58 -15.09
C ASP A 113 7.66 9.48 -15.36
N ILE A 114 8.21 8.83 -14.34
CA ILE A 114 9.21 7.77 -14.54
C ILE A 114 8.53 6.41 -14.29
N PRO A 115 8.29 5.61 -15.35
CA PRO A 115 7.85 4.24 -15.19
C PRO A 115 8.77 3.54 -14.18
N ILE A 116 8.19 2.86 -13.18
CA ILE A 116 8.97 2.13 -12.17
C ILE A 116 10.05 1.19 -12.80
N PRO A 117 9.93 0.62 -14.01
CA PRO A 117 11.02 -0.16 -14.62
C PRO A 117 12.21 0.70 -14.98
N LEU A 118 11.96 1.93 -15.44
CA LEU A 118 13.00 2.89 -15.75
C LEU A 118 13.67 3.39 -14.47
N LEU A 119 12.94 3.52 -13.36
CA LEU A 119 13.54 3.74 -12.04
C LEU A 119 14.45 2.56 -11.66
N LEU A 120 13.94 1.32 -11.71
CA LEU A 120 14.70 0.13 -11.35
C LEU A 120 15.96 -0.08 -12.21
N GLU A 121 15.86 0.18 -13.51
CA GLU A 121 16.98 0.18 -14.46
C GLU A 121 17.97 1.30 -14.14
N ALA A 122 17.51 2.54 -13.96
CA ALA A 122 18.34 3.69 -13.64
C ALA A 122 19.08 3.54 -12.32
N PHE A 123 18.48 2.84 -11.35
CA PHE A 123 19.07 2.58 -10.05
C PHE A 123 20.12 1.45 -10.06
N GLY A 124 20.27 0.72 -11.17
CA GLY A 124 21.29 -0.33 -11.33
C GLY A 124 21.24 -1.40 -10.24
N LYS A 125 20.05 -1.64 -9.66
CA LYS A 125 19.90 -2.46 -8.45
C LYS A 125 19.94 -3.95 -8.81
N PRO A 126 20.38 -4.81 -7.88
CA PRO A 126 20.63 -6.21 -8.19
C PRO A 126 19.36 -6.94 -8.66
N LEU A 127 19.49 -7.78 -9.69
CA LEU A 127 18.44 -8.69 -10.20
C LEU A 127 17.94 -9.73 -9.16
N GLU A 128 18.44 -9.71 -7.93
CA GLU A 128 18.15 -10.71 -6.88
C GLU A 128 16.94 -10.35 -6.01
N THR A 129 16.47 -9.10 -6.03
CA THR A 129 15.22 -8.71 -5.36
C THR A 129 14.04 -9.05 -6.26
N ASP A 130 13.11 -9.87 -5.78
CA ASP A 130 11.83 -10.11 -6.44
C ASP A 130 10.89 -8.94 -6.12
N ILE A 131 10.40 -8.25 -7.14
CA ILE A 131 9.65 -7.01 -7.00
C ILE A 131 8.25 -7.20 -7.58
N LYS A 132 7.24 -6.80 -6.82
CA LYS A 132 5.85 -6.72 -7.27
C LYS A 132 5.26 -5.36 -6.95
N ILE A 133 4.25 -4.99 -7.73
CA ILE A 133 3.44 -3.81 -7.47
C ILE A 133 2.01 -4.28 -7.21
N LEU A 134 1.44 -3.79 -6.12
CA LEU A 134 0.04 -3.96 -5.77
C LEU A 134 -0.68 -2.63 -5.97
N GLY A 135 -1.50 -2.57 -7.00
CA GLY A 135 -2.47 -1.51 -7.16
C GLY A 135 -3.67 -1.76 -6.23
N ILE A 136 -4.07 -0.73 -5.49
CA ILE A 136 -5.38 -0.63 -4.85
C ILE A 136 -6.25 0.28 -5.70
N GLY A 137 -7.28 -0.28 -6.31
CA GLY A 137 -8.19 0.49 -7.13
C GLY A 137 -9.03 1.40 -6.25
N VAL A 138 -9.17 2.65 -6.66
CA VAL A 138 -9.97 3.66 -5.95
C VAL A 138 -10.76 4.52 -6.94
N GLU A 139 -11.79 5.21 -6.43
CA GLU A 139 -12.64 6.08 -7.25
C GLU A 139 -12.37 7.58 -7.04
N LYS A 140 -11.83 7.99 -5.88
CA LYS A 140 -11.73 9.41 -5.50
C LYS A 140 -10.28 9.88 -5.33
N PHE A 141 -9.84 10.78 -6.21
CA PHE A 141 -8.54 11.46 -6.15
C PHE A 141 -8.64 12.97 -5.88
N ASP A 142 -9.81 13.40 -5.39
CA ASP A 142 -10.13 14.81 -5.12
C ASP A 142 -9.29 15.35 -3.95
N LEU A 143 -9.04 16.66 -3.97
CA LEU A 143 -8.39 17.34 -2.86
C LEU A 143 -9.22 17.18 -1.58
N GLY A 144 -8.59 16.64 -0.54
CA GLY A 144 -9.21 16.40 0.76
C GLY A 144 -8.49 15.27 1.49
N GLU A 145 -8.56 15.28 2.81
CA GLU A 145 -7.91 14.27 3.66
C GLU A 145 -8.81 13.06 3.95
N LYS A 146 -10.06 13.12 3.47
CA LYS A 146 -11.06 12.10 3.80
C LYS A 146 -11.01 10.95 2.81
N VAL A 147 -10.68 9.78 3.32
CA VAL A 147 -10.66 8.51 2.59
C VAL A 147 -12.08 7.91 2.59
N SER A 148 -12.49 7.33 1.47
CA SER A 148 -13.78 6.67 1.30
C SER A 148 -13.86 5.37 2.10
N GLY A 149 -15.07 4.98 2.48
CA GLY A 149 -15.29 3.71 3.16
C GLY A 149 -14.87 2.50 2.31
N GLU A 150 -15.10 2.55 1.00
CA GLU A 150 -14.72 1.48 0.06
C GLU A 150 -13.19 1.33 -0.01
N CYS A 151 -12.46 2.45 -0.09
CA CYS A 151 -11.01 2.45 0.00
C CYS A 151 -10.53 1.89 1.34
N LEU A 152 -11.12 2.31 2.47
CA LEU A 152 -10.75 1.76 3.79
C LEU A 152 -11.01 0.25 3.90
N LYS A 153 -12.10 -0.27 3.32
CA LYS A 153 -12.36 -1.72 3.25
C LYS A 153 -11.29 -2.44 2.46
N ALA A 154 -10.91 -1.91 1.29
CA ALA A 154 -9.88 -2.49 0.44
C ALA A 154 -8.52 -2.50 1.16
N VAL A 155 -8.11 -1.36 1.74
CA VAL A 155 -6.89 -1.22 2.55
C VAL A 155 -6.86 -2.23 3.69
N ASN A 156 -7.94 -2.33 4.48
CA ASN A 156 -8.00 -3.28 5.59
C ASN A 156 -7.92 -4.74 5.13
N GLY A 157 -8.56 -5.07 4.00
CA GLY A 157 -8.43 -6.38 3.38
C GLY A 157 -6.99 -6.68 2.96
N VAL A 158 -6.32 -5.73 2.32
CA VAL A 158 -4.92 -5.85 1.87
C VAL A 158 -3.99 -6.03 3.06
N VAL A 159 -4.13 -5.22 4.11
CA VAL A 159 -3.34 -5.32 5.35
C VAL A 159 -3.49 -6.71 5.95
N LYS A 160 -4.73 -7.22 6.07
CA LYS A 160 -5.00 -8.56 6.59
C LYS A 160 -4.34 -9.65 5.72
N ALA A 161 -4.48 -9.56 4.39
CA ALA A 161 -3.87 -10.51 3.47
C ALA A 161 -2.34 -10.55 3.60
N ILE A 162 -1.70 -9.39 3.72
CA ILE A 162 -0.25 -9.27 3.93
C ILE A 162 0.16 -9.88 5.26
N LEU A 163 -0.50 -9.51 6.37
CA LEU A 163 -0.18 -10.03 7.71
C LEU A 163 -0.26 -11.56 7.76
N GLU A 164 -1.32 -12.14 7.19
CA GLU A 164 -1.47 -13.59 7.15
C GLU A 164 -0.39 -14.26 6.29
N ALA A 165 0.06 -13.62 5.21
CA ALA A 165 1.11 -14.16 4.35
C ALA A 165 2.51 -14.07 4.98
N VAL A 166 2.84 -12.97 5.67
CA VAL A 166 4.14 -12.82 6.37
C VAL A 166 4.25 -13.75 7.59
N ILE A 167 3.14 -14.01 8.29
CA ILE A 167 3.10 -15.02 9.36
C ILE A 167 3.27 -16.43 8.76
N ASN A 168 2.55 -16.73 7.67
CA ASN A 168 2.61 -18.06 7.04
C ASN A 168 3.98 -18.39 6.46
N SER A 169 4.68 -17.41 5.88
CA SER A 169 6.04 -17.57 5.34
C SER A 169 7.11 -17.65 6.43
N GLY A 170 6.79 -17.34 7.69
CA GLY A 170 7.75 -17.27 8.80
C GLY A 170 8.63 -16.02 8.77
N VAL A 171 8.28 -15.03 7.93
CA VAL A 171 8.90 -13.69 7.92
C VAL A 171 8.65 -13.01 9.26
N LEU A 172 7.40 -13.05 9.74
CA LEU A 172 7.03 -12.69 11.11
C LEU A 172 6.70 -13.97 11.91
N LYS A 173 7.07 -13.99 13.19
CA LYS A 173 6.72 -15.08 14.12
C LYS A 173 5.67 -14.59 15.11
N ASP A 174 4.65 -15.42 15.34
CA ASP A 174 3.68 -15.30 16.44
C ASP A 174 3.19 -13.87 16.73
N VAL A 175 2.62 -13.22 15.71
CA VAL A 175 1.97 -11.91 15.83
C VAL A 175 0.49 -12.12 16.17
N ALA A 176 0.03 -11.61 17.31
CA ALA A 176 -1.39 -11.50 17.60
C ALA A 176 -1.98 -10.37 16.73
N ILE A 177 -2.81 -10.71 15.75
CA ILE A 177 -3.56 -9.72 14.97
C ILE A 177 -4.74 -9.26 15.82
N GLU A 178 -4.60 -8.10 16.49
CA GLU A 178 -5.70 -7.45 17.20
C GLU A 178 -6.55 -6.59 16.24
N GLN A 179 -7.84 -6.40 16.55
CA GLN A 179 -8.74 -5.58 15.72
C GLN A 179 -8.28 -4.11 15.63
N ASP A 180 -7.54 -3.63 16.63
CA ASP A 180 -7.08 -2.24 16.75
C ASP A 180 -6.00 -1.87 15.71
N TYR A 181 -5.44 -2.85 14.97
CA TYR A 181 -4.50 -2.61 13.86
C TYR A 181 -5.19 -2.30 12.53
N LEU A 182 -6.49 -2.54 12.43
CA LEU A 182 -7.27 -2.19 11.24
C LEU A 182 -7.73 -0.74 11.36
N LEU A 183 -7.65 0.00 10.26
CA LEU A 183 -8.15 1.37 10.23
C LEU A 183 -9.65 1.35 10.53
N PRO A 184 -10.15 2.16 11.47
CA PRO A 184 -11.56 2.15 11.83
C PRO A 184 -12.39 2.46 10.59
N TYR A 185 -13.26 1.52 10.23
CA TYR A 185 -14.29 1.76 9.24
C TYR A 185 -15.46 2.44 9.95
N GLU A 186 -15.54 3.76 9.85
CA GLU A 186 -16.78 4.47 10.19
C GLU A 186 -17.64 4.55 8.91
N PRO A 187 -18.74 3.77 8.80
CA PRO A 187 -19.68 3.96 7.72
C PRO A 187 -20.23 5.38 7.82
N TYR A 188 -20.15 6.11 6.70
CA TYR A 188 -20.69 7.46 6.59
C TYR A 188 -22.17 7.46 7.01
N SER A 189 -22.48 8.04 8.16
CA SER A 189 -23.84 8.49 8.44
C SER A 189 -24.04 9.78 7.65
N GLU A 190 -24.93 9.73 6.66
CA GLU A 190 -25.47 10.94 6.02
C GLU A 190 -26.29 11.72 7.05
N SER A 191 -25.66 12.43 7.98
CA SER A 191 -26.41 13.30 8.88
C SER A 191 -25.58 14.35 9.61
N VAL A 192 -24.78 15.19 8.94
CA VAL A 192 -24.52 16.55 9.48
C VAL A 192 -24.24 17.62 8.40
N ASP A 193 -25.10 17.70 7.37
CA ASP A 193 -25.33 18.98 6.68
C ASP A 193 -26.63 19.60 7.19
N ARG A 194 -26.59 20.07 8.44
CA ARG A 194 -27.46 21.16 8.90
C ARG A 194 -26.64 22.12 9.75
N ALA A 195 -26.53 23.32 9.23
CA ALA A 195 -26.01 24.52 9.86
C ALA A 195 -26.35 24.61 11.37
N GLY A 196 -25.36 25.00 12.17
CA GLY A 196 -25.52 25.28 13.59
C GLY A 196 -24.21 25.68 14.25
N ASP A 197 -23.91 26.97 14.18
CA ASP A 197 -22.99 27.72 15.03
C ASP A 197 -22.97 27.21 16.49
N ALA A 198 -21.79 26.83 17.01
CA ALA A 198 -21.31 27.07 18.39
C ALA A 198 -20.04 26.26 18.74
N GLY A 199 -18.98 26.95 19.15
CA GLY A 199 -18.17 26.51 20.30
C GLY A 199 -16.89 25.71 20.05
N VAL A 200 -15.78 26.43 20.01
CA VAL A 200 -14.44 26.10 20.57
C VAL A 200 -14.46 24.98 21.63
N VAL A 201 -13.66 23.91 21.52
CA VAL A 201 -12.36 23.65 22.20
C VAL A 201 -11.79 22.29 21.74
N GLY A 202 -10.55 22.23 21.25
CA GLY A 202 -9.82 20.97 20.99
C GLY A 202 -8.96 20.56 22.20
N PRO A 203 -8.72 19.25 22.46
CA PRO A 203 -7.76 18.81 23.46
C PRO A 203 -6.52 18.19 22.82
N TYR A 204 -5.46 18.98 22.65
CA TYR A 204 -4.09 18.47 22.69
C TYR A 204 -3.25 19.43 23.52
N LYS A 205 -2.99 19.04 24.78
CA LYS A 205 -1.90 19.62 25.58
C LYS A 205 -0.83 18.56 25.70
N HIS A 206 0.35 18.89 25.17
CA HIS A 206 1.61 18.26 25.48
C HIS A 206 1.93 18.38 26.97
N ALA A 207 2.30 17.25 27.59
CA ALA A 207 3.30 17.13 28.65
C ALA A 207 3.72 15.66 28.74
#